data_AF-A0A2Z6RSJ0-F1
#
_entry.id   AF-A0A2Z6RSJ0-F1
#
_cell.length_a   1.000
_cell.length_b   1.000
_cell.length_c   1.000
_cell.angle_alpha   90.00
_cell.angle_beta   90.00
_cell.angle_gamma   90.00
#
_symmetry.space_group_name_H-M   'P 1'
#
loop_
_entity.id
_entity.type
_entity.pdbx_description
1 polymer ?
#
loop_
_entity_poly.entity_id
_entity_poly.type
_entity_poly.pdbx_seq_one_letter_code
_entity_poly.pdbx_strand_id
1 'polypeptide(L)'
;MAFWLFEKLSVGIPTNEPLDTLETQWISKAMMGGIIWAQNNWKEYGRRYDETSLYPSIQQLALNFSIGKGKFQILKDFTNHRGYSHNGAPNALIYEKETRIQGKVIFGEYVDFLFKIKNQGGIVSQVAKRILNTLWGALCQRKKTYKTLTTSSNPFKGEYPRIALFLLAHGRKITSETVQPYIDKVRRIHTDGFILEEDVNNSPLYTYSKDAFKTLKALKFEREGECSNKKMKHDLFPFTNKYPSFIKHETYLAEIIEALKNVILADLRDGYDKESYLIKNHVNYIKKIESANNPEGYIHYTAKKLLPNKESHAEKKIPPRRKLNENEAKDILAELLSNKP
;
A
#
# COMPACT_ATOMS: atom_id res chain seq x y z
N MET A 1 11.94 1.73 0.84
CA MET A 1 11.75 0.60 1.80
C MET A 1 10.56 -0.29 1.41
N ALA A 2 9.31 0.19 1.37
CA ALA A 2 8.15 -0.67 1.05
C ALA A 2 8.21 -1.29 -0.36
N PHE A 3 8.56 -0.51 -1.38
CA PHE A 3 8.73 -1.02 -2.75
C PHE A 3 9.92 -1.97 -2.88
N TRP A 4 11.08 -1.62 -2.32
CA TRP A 4 12.23 -2.52 -2.28
C TRP A 4 11.92 -3.87 -1.60
N LEU A 5 11.26 -3.83 -0.44
CA LEU A 5 10.86 -5.05 0.27
C LEU A 5 9.82 -5.84 -0.54
N PHE A 6 8.90 -5.13 -1.20
CA PHE A 6 7.96 -5.73 -2.11
C PHE A 6 8.67 -6.40 -3.30
N GLU A 7 9.61 -5.75 -3.97
CA GLU A 7 10.41 -6.33 -5.07
C GLU A 7 11.25 -7.53 -4.63
N LYS A 8 11.77 -7.51 -3.41
CA LYS A 8 12.53 -8.63 -2.83
C LYS A 8 11.65 -9.84 -2.51
N LEU A 9 10.45 -9.61 -1.98
CA LEU A 9 9.51 -10.67 -1.57
C LEU A 9 8.52 -11.06 -2.68
N SER A 10 8.42 -10.28 -3.75
CA SER A 10 7.54 -10.61 -4.86
C SER A 10 8.29 -11.51 -5.83
N VAL A 11 7.78 -12.73 -5.95
CA VAL A 11 8.31 -13.70 -6.91
C VAL A 11 7.59 -13.49 -8.24
N GLY A 12 8.35 -13.28 -9.32
CA GLY A 12 7.84 -13.43 -10.68
C GLY A 12 6.94 -12.29 -11.19
N ILE A 13 7.18 -11.04 -10.77
CA ILE A 13 6.62 -9.89 -11.50
C ILE A 13 7.50 -9.63 -12.73
N PRO A 14 7.03 -9.90 -13.96
CA PRO A 14 7.76 -9.51 -15.15
C PRO A 14 7.82 -7.98 -15.23
N THR A 15 8.86 -7.47 -15.89
CA THR A 15 8.98 -6.03 -16.17
C THR A 15 7.69 -5.52 -16.80
N ASN A 16 7.08 -4.50 -16.20
CA ASN A 16 5.81 -3.98 -16.69
C ASN A 16 5.98 -3.41 -18.11
N GLU A 17 5.07 -3.79 -19.02
CA GLU A 17 5.06 -3.25 -20.37
C GLU A 17 4.71 -1.75 -20.34
N PRO A 18 5.37 -0.90 -21.14
CA PRO A 18 5.05 0.53 -21.17
C PRO A 18 3.57 0.73 -21.56
N LEU A 19 2.92 1.68 -20.90
CA LEU A 19 1.57 2.10 -21.30
C LEU A 19 1.66 2.93 -22.57
N ASP A 20 0.83 2.60 -23.57
CA ASP A 20 0.60 3.52 -24.68
C ASP A 20 -0.32 4.67 -24.26
N THR A 21 -0.42 5.69 -25.10
CA THR A 21 -1.20 6.92 -24.82
C THR A 21 -2.68 6.61 -24.57
N LEU A 22 -3.27 5.67 -25.31
CA LEU A 22 -4.69 5.36 -25.22
C LEU A 22 -4.97 4.57 -23.93
N GLU A 23 -4.17 3.54 -23.64
CA GLU A 23 -4.25 2.77 -22.40
C GLU A 23 -4.02 3.67 -21.18
N THR A 24 -3.06 4.59 -21.26
CA THR A 24 -2.79 5.59 -20.21
C THR A 24 -4.03 6.43 -19.91
N GLN A 25 -4.70 6.96 -20.95
CA GLN A 25 -5.90 7.78 -20.77
C GLN A 25 -7.04 6.97 -20.17
N TRP A 26 -7.23 5.73 -20.61
CA TRP A 26 -8.27 4.84 -20.09
C TRP A 26 -8.06 4.49 -18.62
N ILE A 27 -6.87 4.02 -18.25
CA ILE A 27 -6.54 3.71 -16.85
C ILE A 27 -6.67 4.97 -15.99
N SER A 28 -6.16 6.10 -16.48
CA SER A 28 -6.22 7.39 -15.76
C SER A 28 -7.65 7.85 -15.46
N LYS A 29 -8.58 7.66 -16.42
CA LYS A 29 -10.00 8.01 -16.26
C LYS A 29 -10.76 6.99 -15.41
N ALA A 30 -10.41 5.71 -15.51
CA ALA A 30 -11.04 4.63 -14.75
C ALA A 30 -10.57 4.55 -13.29
N MET A 31 -9.38 5.09 -12.98
CA MET A 31 -8.80 5.05 -11.64
C MET A 31 -9.51 6.03 -10.69
N MET A 32 -10.59 5.53 -10.09
CA MET A 32 -11.35 6.18 -9.03
C MET A 32 -10.89 5.67 -7.65
N GLY A 33 -10.89 6.54 -6.64
CA GLY A 33 -10.52 6.19 -5.27
C GLY A 33 -11.52 5.26 -4.56
N GLY A 34 -11.40 5.19 -3.24
CA GLY A 34 -12.37 4.50 -2.38
C GLY A 34 -13.75 5.17 -2.39
N ILE A 35 -14.78 4.45 -1.94
CA ILE A 35 -16.13 5.00 -1.78
C ILE A 35 -16.12 6.00 -0.63
N ILE A 36 -16.62 7.22 -0.88
CA ILE A 36 -16.84 8.22 0.17
C ILE A 36 -18.29 8.69 0.05
N TRP A 37 -19.02 8.60 1.15
CA TRP A 37 -20.40 9.05 1.24
C TRP A 37 -20.72 9.45 2.68
N ALA A 38 -21.59 10.44 2.88
CA ALA A 38 -22.10 10.78 4.19
C ALA A 38 -23.48 11.40 4.09
N GLN A 39 -24.39 11.03 5.00
CA GLN A 39 -25.66 11.72 5.15
C GLN A 39 -25.41 13.11 5.73
N ASN A 40 -25.85 14.14 5.02
CA ASN A 40 -25.70 15.52 5.45
C ASN A 40 -26.53 15.80 6.71
N ASN A 41 -25.94 16.53 7.66
CA ASN A 41 -26.58 17.01 8.87
C ASN A 41 -27.15 15.92 9.80
N TRP A 42 -26.72 14.67 9.64
CA TRP A 42 -27.07 13.61 10.58
C TRP A 42 -26.31 13.82 11.90
N LYS A 43 -27.05 13.78 13.02
CA LYS A 43 -26.50 13.95 14.36
C LYS A 43 -27.22 13.05 15.37
N GLU A 44 -26.82 11.79 15.42
CA GLU A 44 -27.39 10.80 16.33
C GLU A 44 -26.32 9.79 16.76
N TYR A 45 -26.72 8.80 17.55
CA TYR A 45 -25.85 7.70 17.94
C TYR A 45 -25.55 6.80 16.74
N GLY A 46 -24.29 6.38 16.62
CA GLY A 46 -23.93 5.36 15.66
C GLY A 46 -22.67 4.59 16.04
N ARG A 47 -22.52 3.44 15.41
CA ARG A 47 -21.36 2.56 15.58
C ARG A 47 -20.49 2.61 14.34
N ARG A 48 -19.18 2.73 14.55
CA ARG A 48 -18.18 2.73 13.49
C ARG A 48 -17.57 1.35 13.34
N TYR A 49 -17.55 0.88 12.10
CA TYR A 49 -16.90 -0.33 11.67
C TYR A 49 -15.82 -0.01 10.64
N ASP A 50 -14.81 -0.85 10.56
CA ASP A 50 -13.71 -0.71 9.61
C ASP A 50 -13.13 -2.07 9.27
N GLU A 51 -12.78 -2.28 8.00
CA GLU A 51 -12.18 -3.54 7.55
C GLU A 51 -10.68 -3.59 7.86
N THR A 52 -10.25 -4.63 8.57
CA THR A 52 -8.85 -4.77 8.96
C THR A 52 -7.98 -5.01 7.73
N SER A 53 -7.19 -3.99 7.39
CA SER A 53 -6.20 -4.05 6.31
C SER A 53 -6.84 -4.43 4.97
N LEU A 54 -7.90 -3.71 4.55
CA LEU A 54 -8.65 -3.98 3.31
C LEU A 54 -7.74 -4.22 2.11
N TYR A 55 -6.89 -3.25 1.73
CA TYR A 55 -6.06 -3.39 0.54
C TYR A 55 -5.01 -4.51 0.64
N PRO A 56 -4.28 -4.68 1.76
CA PRO A 56 -3.47 -5.88 1.97
C PRO A 56 -4.25 -7.19 1.86
N SER A 57 -5.50 -7.23 2.34
CA SER A 57 -6.33 -8.42 2.22
C SER A 57 -6.68 -8.71 0.75
N ILE A 58 -7.02 -7.68 -0.04
CA ILE A 58 -7.29 -7.81 -1.48
C ILE A 58 -6.04 -8.28 -2.21
N GLN A 59 -4.86 -7.76 -1.84
CA GLN A 59 -3.57 -8.17 -2.38
C GLN A 59 -3.30 -9.67 -2.17
N GLN A 60 -3.73 -10.24 -1.03
CA GLN A 60 -3.62 -11.68 -0.76
C GLN A 60 -4.69 -12.56 -1.42
N LEU A 61 -5.80 -11.99 -1.91
CA LEU A 61 -6.84 -12.79 -2.54
C LEU A 61 -6.30 -13.49 -3.81
N ALA A 62 -6.91 -14.63 -4.16
CA ALA A 62 -6.70 -15.31 -5.44
C ALA A 62 -7.33 -14.54 -6.63
N LEU A 63 -7.29 -13.20 -6.57
CA LEU A 63 -7.74 -12.31 -7.63
C LEU A 63 -6.63 -12.14 -8.66
N ASN A 64 -7.00 -12.03 -9.92
CA ASN A 64 -6.06 -11.80 -11.01
C ASN A 64 -5.86 -10.30 -11.22
N PHE A 65 -4.60 -9.85 -11.12
CA PHE A 65 -4.20 -8.48 -11.43
C PHE A 65 -3.53 -8.42 -12.79
N SER A 66 -3.92 -7.43 -13.58
CA SER A 66 -3.31 -7.17 -14.88
C SER A 66 -1.91 -6.58 -14.73
N ILE A 67 -0.98 -7.17 -15.46
CA ILE A 67 0.44 -6.77 -15.51
C ILE A 67 0.92 -6.55 -16.96
N GLY A 68 0.29 -7.20 -17.94
CA GLY A 68 0.55 -6.98 -19.36
C GLY A 68 -0.48 -6.07 -20.02
N LYS A 69 -0.27 -5.75 -21.30
CA LYS A 69 -1.14 -4.90 -22.10
C LYS A 69 -2.56 -5.47 -22.26
N GLY A 70 -3.56 -4.59 -22.15
CA GLY A 70 -4.94 -4.92 -22.45
C GLY A 70 -5.28 -4.76 -23.93
N LYS A 71 -6.36 -5.42 -24.37
CA LYS A 71 -6.94 -5.30 -25.72
C LYS A 71 -8.22 -4.48 -25.67
N PHE A 72 -8.29 -3.45 -26.50
CA PHE A 72 -9.51 -2.65 -26.66
C PHE A 72 -10.56 -3.44 -27.44
N GLN A 73 -11.78 -3.48 -26.90
CA GLN A 73 -12.90 -4.22 -27.49
C GLN A 73 -14.19 -3.41 -27.43
N ILE A 74 -15.14 -3.79 -28.28
CA ILE A 74 -16.52 -3.32 -28.26
C ILE A 74 -17.37 -4.46 -27.73
N LEU A 75 -17.84 -4.33 -26.48
CA LEU A 75 -18.81 -5.22 -25.89
C LEU A 75 -20.20 -4.78 -26.36
N LYS A 76 -20.82 -5.59 -27.22
CA LYS A 76 -22.14 -5.31 -27.83
C LYS A 76 -23.26 -5.22 -26.79
N ASP A 77 -23.13 -6.00 -25.72
CA ASP A 77 -24.15 -6.08 -24.66
C ASP A 77 -23.96 -5.01 -23.57
N PHE A 78 -22.93 -4.16 -23.70
CA PHE A 78 -22.66 -3.10 -22.74
C PHE A 78 -23.24 -1.76 -23.21
N THR A 79 -24.53 -1.57 -22.98
CA THR A 79 -25.17 -0.25 -23.07
C THR A 79 -24.91 0.53 -21.79
N ASN A 80 -24.39 1.76 -21.88
CA ASN A 80 -24.23 2.58 -20.68
C ASN A 80 -25.61 2.86 -20.02
N HIS A 81 -25.60 3.32 -18.77
CA HIS A 81 -26.80 3.73 -18.01
C HIS A 81 -27.64 4.84 -18.67
N ARG A 82 -27.21 5.38 -19.82
CA ARG A 82 -27.90 6.40 -20.62
C ARG A 82 -28.32 5.89 -22.00
N GLY A 83 -28.16 4.60 -22.31
CA GLY A 83 -28.57 3.98 -23.57
C GLY A 83 -27.72 4.34 -24.81
N TYR A 84 -26.60 5.05 -24.67
CA TYR A 84 -25.78 5.43 -25.84
C TYR A 84 -24.82 4.32 -26.26
N SER A 85 -24.99 3.80 -27.47
CA SER A 85 -23.96 3.06 -28.20
C SER A 85 -22.82 4.01 -28.56
N HIS A 86 -21.59 3.69 -28.16
CA HIS A 86 -20.44 4.47 -28.62
C HIS A 86 -20.26 4.22 -30.13
N ASN A 87 -20.24 5.29 -30.92
CA ASN A 87 -20.08 5.35 -32.39
C ASN A 87 -18.87 4.54 -32.93
N GLY A 88 -18.91 3.20 -32.86
CA GLY A 88 -17.84 2.31 -33.31
C GLY A 88 -16.54 2.36 -32.49
N ALA A 89 -16.46 3.16 -31.42
CA ALA A 89 -15.28 3.26 -30.57
C ALA A 89 -15.28 2.15 -29.49
N PRO A 90 -14.10 1.63 -29.08
CA PRO A 90 -14.00 0.66 -27.98
C PRO A 90 -14.69 1.16 -26.71
N ASN A 91 -15.45 0.29 -26.05
CA ASN A 91 -16.12 0.58 -24.76
C ASN A 91 -15.54 -0.27 -23.61
N ALA A 92 -14.59 -1.16 -23.89
CA ALA A 92 -13.91 -1.97 -22.89
C ALA A 92 -12.41 -2.12 -23.18
N LEU A 93 -11.64 -2.25 -22.11
CA LEU A 93 -10.24 -2.67 -22.12
C LEU A 93 -10.15 -4.02 -21.40
N ILE A 94 -9.89 -5.08 -22.17
CA ILE A 94 -9.94 -6.47 -21.71
C ILE A 94 -8.53 -7.01 -21.50
N TYR A 95 -8.31 -7.68 -20.37
CA TYR A 95 -7.04 -8.35 -20.05
C TYR A 95 -7.22 -9.87 -20.12
N GLU A 96 -6.47 -10.50 -21.01
CA GLU A 96 -6.49 -11.95 -21.24
C GLU A 96 -5.81 -12.71 -20.08
N LYS A 97 -5.95 -14.03 -20.03
CA LYS A 97 -5.43 -14.84 -18.91
C LYS A 97 -3.91 -14.73 -18.80
N GLU A 98 -3.24 -14.59 -19.92
CA GLU A 98 -1.80 -14.57 -20.10
C GLU A 98 -1.21 -13.22 -19.63
N THR A 99 -2.01 -12.16 -19.59
CA THR A 99 -1.58 -10.81 -19.15
C THR A 99 -1.95 -10.50 -17.70
N ARG A 100 -2.35 -11.54 -16.95
CA ARG A 100 -2.79 -11.45 -15.56
C ARG A 100 -2.01 -12.40 -14.66
N ILE A 101 -1.72 -11.97 -13.45
CA ILE A 101 -1.10 -12.81 -12.40
C ILE A 101 -1.97 -12.73 -11.14
N GLN A 102 -2.07 -13.84 -10.42
CA GLN A 102 -2.78 -13.88 -9.14
C GLN A 102 -2.12 -12.97 -8.10
N GLY A 103 -2.93 -12.24 -7.35
CA GLY A 103 -2.50 -11.34 -6.27
C GLY A 103 -1.68 -12.08 -5.23
N LYS A 104 -2.12 -13.27 -4.81
CA LYS A 104 -1.35 -14.14 -3.91
C LYS A 104 0.07 -14.43 -4.41
N VAL A 105 0.28 -14.56 -5.72
CA VAL A 105 1.62 -14.77 -6.29
C VAL A 105 2.45 -13.48 -6.23
N ILE A 106 1.83 -12.34 -6.54
CA ILE A 106 2.51 -11.03 -6.56
C ILE A 106 2.84 -10.54 -5.14
N PHE A 107 1.88 -10.64 -4.22
CA PHE A 107 1.88 -9.96 -2.93
C PHE A 107 1.89 -10.91 -1.72
N GLY A 108 1.67 -12.21 -1.92
CA GLY A 108 1.44 -13.17 -0.83
C GLY A 108 2.54 -13.15 0.21
N GLU A 109 3.78 -13.44 -0.20
CA GLU A 109 4.94 -13.47 0.71
C GLU A 109 5.17 -12.12 1.40
N TYR A 110 5.03 -11.01 0.65
CA TYR A 110 5.15 -9.66 1.19
C TYR A 110 4.12 -9.37 2.30
N VAL A 111 2.85 -9.67 2.04
CA VAL A 111 1.79 -9.41 3.01
C VAL A 111 1.89 -10.38 4.18
N ASP A 112 2.14 -11.67 3.94
CA ASP A 112 2.29 -12.68 4.99
C ASP A 112 3.42 -12.33 5.96
N PHE A 113 4.58 -11.95 5.43
CA PHE A 113 5.74 -11.52 6.22
C PHE A 113 5.39 -10.31 7.11
N LEU A 114 4.84 -9.24 6.53
CA LEU A 114 4.52 -8.04 7.28
C LEU A 114 3.34 -8.23 8.24
N PHE A 115 2.38 -9.10 7.90
CA PHE A 115 1.24 -9.36 8.76
C PHE A 115 1.64 -10.21 9.98
N LYS A 116 2.60 -11.14 9.81
CA LYS A 116 3.24 -11.85 10.92
C LYS A 116 3.90 -10.87 11.89
N ILE A 117 4.66 -9.89 11.40
CA ILE A 117 5.28 -8.84 12.24
C ILE A 117 4.19 -7.95 12.86
N LYS A 118 3.17 -7.56 12.08
CA LYS A 118 2.04 -6.76 12.55
C LYS A 118 1.36 -7.39 13.76
N ASN A 119 1.23 -8.71 13.79
CA ASN A 119 0.54 -9.42 14.86
C ASN A 119 1.37 -9.60 16.15
N GLN A 120 2.65 -9.23 16.16
CA GLN A 120 3.49 -9.25 17.37
C GLN A 120 3.15 -8.13 18.35
N GLY A 121 2.40 -7.11 17.92
CA GLY A 121 2.00 -5.98 18.76
C GLY A 121 3.09 -4.92 18.90
N GLY A 122 2.86 -3.97 19.80
CA GLY A 122 3.79 -2.87 20.05
C GLY A 122 4.10 -2.01 18.82
N ILE A 123 5.30 -1.47 18.79
CA ILE A 123 5.83 -0.56 17.78
C ILE A 123 6.20 -1.26 16.46
N VAL A 124 6.72 -2.49 16.51
CA VAL A 124 6.95 -3.32 15.31
C VAL A 124 5.65 -3.52 14.53
N SER A 125 4.52 -3.61 15.23
CA SER A 125 3.20 -3.65 14.60
C SER A 125 2.86 -2.38 13.83
N GLN A 126 3.16 -1.23 14.40
CA GLN A 126 2.91 0.08 13.79
C GLN A 126 3.79 0.28 12.55
N VAL A 127 5.07 -0.10 12.63
CA VAL A 127 6.01 -0.05 11.51
C VAL A 127 5.53 -0.97 10.38
N ALA A 128 5.19 -2.23 10.68
CA ALA A 128 4.68 -3.16 9.68
C ALA A 128 3.38 -2.67 9.03
N LYS A 129 2.43 -2.15 9.82
CA LYS A 129 1.20 -1.52 9.32
C LYS A 129 1.52 -0.35 8.39
N ARG A 130 2.49 0.49 8.73
CA ARG A 130 2.91 1.64 7.91
C ARG A 130 3.53 1.20 6.59
N ILE A 131 4.36 0.15 6.61
CA ILE A 131 4.96 -0.42 5.39
C ILE A 131 3.87 -0.99 4.48
N LEU A 132 2.95 -1.81 5.01
CA LEU A 132 1.78 -2.32 4.29
C LEU A 132 0.97 -1.18 3.66
N ASN A 133 0.70 -0.13 4.45
CA ASN A 133 -0.06 1.03 3.97
C ASN A 133 0.67 1.87 2.92
N THR A 134 2.00 1.86 2.95
CA THR A 134 2.81 2.62 1.99
C THR A 134 2.79 1.97 0.62
N LEU A 135 2.80 0.62 0.53
CA LEU A 135 2.79 -0.08 -0.76
C LEU A 135 1.53 0.24 -1.57
N TRP A 136 0.33 0.06 -0.99
CA TRP A 136 -0.90 0.37 -1.73
C TRP A 136 -0.96 1.84 -2.14
N GLY A 137 -0.54 2.76 -1.26
CA GLY A 137 -0.56 4.19 -1.54
C GLY A 137 0.37 4.56 -2.69
N ALA A 138 1.49 3.85 -2.79
CA ALA A 138 2.49 4.08 -3.82
C ALA A 138 2.10 3.44 -5.16
N LEU A 139 1.45 2.27 -5.16
CA LEU A 139 0.86 1.66 -6.37
C LEU A 139 -0.19 2.58 -7.01
N CYS A 140 -0.98 3.29 -6.20
CA CYS A 140 -2.04 4.17 -6.67
C CYS A 140 -1.59 5.63 -6.90
N GLN A 141 -0.30 5.95 -6.79
CA GLN A 141 0.16 7.33 -6.75
C GLN A 141 0.24 7.99 -8.14
N ARG A 142 -0.37 9.18 -8.26
CA ARG A 142 -0.29 10.05 -9.45
C ARG A 142 0.77 11.16 -9.30
N LYS A 143 1.30 11.65 -10.42
CA LYS A 143 2.14 12.86 -10.47
C LYS A 143 1.29 14.07 -10.10
N LYS A 144 1.79 14.93 -9.20
CA LYS A 144 1.14 16.19 -8.83
C LYS A 144 1.55 17.26 -9.84
N THR A 145 0.88 17.31 -10.99
CA THR A 145 1.00 18.45 -11.92
C THR A 145 -0.40 19.01 -12.13
N TYR A 146 -0.70 20.12 -11.44
CA TYR A 146 -2.01 20.80 -11.45
C TYR A 146 -2.24 21.70 -12.67
N LYS A 147 -1.27 21.82 -13.59
CA LYS A 147 -1.43 22.60 -14.82
C LYS A 147 -0.87 21.79 -15.99
N THR A 148 -1.76 21.54 -16.94
CA THR A 148 -1.49 21.05 -18.29
C THR A 148 -0.90 19.64 -18.34
N LEU A 149 -1.78 18.63 -18.34
CA LEU A 149 -1.47 17.37 -19.01
C LEU A 149 -1.26 17.69 -20.50
N THR A 150 -0.02 17.97 -20.90
CA THR A 150 0.35 17.72 -22.29
C THR A 150 0.11 16.23 -22.52
N THR A 151 -0.58 15.91 -23.59
CA THR A 151 -1.10 14.58 -23.96
C THR A 151 -0.04 13.47 -24.04
N SER A 152 1.24 13.78 -23.81
CA SER A 152 2.39 12.89 -23.92
C SER A 152 3.02 12.46 -22.58
N SER A 153 2.60 12.99 -21.42
CA SER A 153 3.26 12.67 -20.14
C SER A 153 2.53 11.58 -19.33
N ASN A 154 3.23 10.49 -18.98
CA ASN A 154 2.71 9.43 -18.11
C ASN A 154 2.31 10.03 -16.73
N PRO A 155 1.01 9.98 -16.34
CA PRO A 155 0.50 10.61 -15.12
C PRO A 155 0.78 9.80 -13.84
N PHE A 156 1.26 8.57 -13.97
CA PHE A 156 1.53 7.68 -12.85
C PHE A 156 2.97 7.89 -12.33
N LYS A 157 3.14 7.81 -11.00
CA LYS A 157 4.49 7.81 -10.39
C LYS A 157 5.06 6.41 -10.24
N GLY A 158 4.21 5.41 -10.05
CA GLY A 158 4.60 4.02 -9.84
C GLY A 158 4.65 3.23 -11.14
N GLU A 159 5.28 2.06 -11.06
CA GLU A 159 5.51 1.16 -12.20
C GLU A 159 4.31 0.26 -12.53
N TYR A 160 3.28 0.20 -11.67
CA TYR A 160 2.17 -0.77 -11.79
C TYR A 160 0.77 -0.14 -11.85
N PRO A 161 0.50 0.81 -12.77
CA PRO A 161 -0.80 1.48 -12.86
C PRO A 161 -1.98 0.54 -13.20
N ARG A 162 -1.70 -0.59 -13.89
CA ARG A 162 -2.70 -1.62 -14.21
C ARG A 162 -3.24 -2.29 -12.94
N ILE A 163 -2.39 -2.56 -11.96
CA ILE A 163 -2.76 -3.18 -10.68
C ILE A 163 -3.67 -2.25 -9.87
N ALA A 164 -3.33 -0.96 -9.79
CA ALA A 164 -4.04 0.02 -8.99
C ALA A 164 -5.54 0.11 -9.32
N LEU A 165 -5.89 0.02 -10.61
CA LEU A 165 -7.27 0.05 -11.07
C LEU A 165 -8.12 -1.06 -10.44
N PHE A 166 -7.63 -2.30 -10.51
CA PHE A 166 -8.33 -3.46 -9.97
C PHE A 166 -8.32 -3.46 -8.44
N LEU A 167 -7.22 -3.03 -7.82
CA LEU A 167 -7.13 -2.93 -6.37
C LEU A 167 -8.21 -1.99 -5.81
N LEU A 168 -8.36 -0.80 -6.40
CA LEU A 168 -9.37 0.17 -5.99
C LEU A 168 -10.79 -0.30 -6.29
N ALA A 169 -11.02 -0.91 -7.47
CA ALA A 169 -12.33 -1.44 -7.83
C ALA A 169 -12.81 -2.53 -6.87
N HIS A 170 -11.92 -3.45 -6.48
CA HIS A 170 -12.25 -4.47 -5.50
C HIS A 170 -12.50 -3.88 -4.11
N GLY A 171 -11.74 -2.87 -3.70
CA GLY A 171 -12.02 -2.14 -2.46
C GLY A 171 -13.43 -1.59 -2.44
N ARG A 172 -13.86 -0.93 -3.53
CA ARG A 172 -15.24 -0.43 -3.65
C ARG A 172 -16.28 -1.55 -3.61
N LYS A 173 -16.04 -2.64 -4.33
CA LYS A 173 -16.94 -3.80 -4.37
C LYS A 173 -17.14 -4.37 -2.97
N ILE A 174 -16.05 -4.67 -2.26
CA ILE A 174 -16.08 -5.27 -0.93
C ILE A 174 -16.83 -4.34 0.04
N THR A 175 -16.45 -3.07 0.13
CA THR A 175 -17.16 -2.11 0.99
C THR A 175 -18.65 -2.05 0.66
N SER A 176 -19.02 -2.06 -0.63
CA SER A 176 -20.44 -2.01 -1.04
C SER A 176 -21.21 -3.26 -0.62
N GLU A 177 -20.63 -4.44 -0.85
CA GLU A 177 -21.23 -5.72 -0.45
C GLU A 177 -21.35 -5.82 1.07
N THR A 178 -20.35 -5.36 1.82
CA THR A 178 -20.37 -5.32 3.29
C THR A 178 -21.51 -4.43 3.82
N VAL A 179 -21.75 -3.25 3.23
CA VAL A 179 -22.80 -2.35 3.73
C VAL A 179 -24.19 -2.64 3.17
N GLN A 180 -24.31 -3.41 2.08
CA GLN A 180 -25.58 -3.65 1.37
C GLN A 180 -26.71 -4.15 2.27
N PRO A 181 -26.51 -5.09 3.22
CA PRO A 181 -27.58 -5.56 4.09
C PRO A 181 -28.12 -4.50 5.06
N TYR A 182 -27.37 -3.41 5.26
CA TYR A 182 -27.67 -2.35 6.23
C TYR A 182 -27.79 -0.99 5.57
N ILE A 183 -28.03 -0.94 4.26
CA ILE A 183 -27.94 0.28 3.45
C ILE A 183 -28.78 1.44 4.03
N ASP A 184 -29.96 1.14 4.56
CA ASP A 184 -30.88 2.12 5.15
C ASP A 184 -30.36 2.73 6.47
N LYS A 185 -29.45 2.05 7.14
CA LYS A 185 -28.80 2.48 8.38
C LYS A 185 -27.44 3.12 8.14
N VAL A 186 -26.90 3.10 6.93
CA VAL A 186 -25.60 3.71 6.65
C VAL A 186 -25.72 5.22 6.77
N ARG A 187 -24.83 5.82 7.56
CA ARG A 187 -24.74 7.28 7.75
C ARG A 187 -23.45 7.88 7.23
N ARG A 188 -22.41 7.05 7.07
CA ARG A 188 -21.14 7.46 6.48
C ARG A 188 -20.38 6.25 5.94
N ILE A 189 -19.72 6.44 4.81
CA ILE A 189 -18.72 5.54 4.24
C ILE A 189 -17.46 6.36 3.94
N HIS A 190 -16.30 5.82 4.30
CA HIS A 190 -15.01 6.39 3.97
C HIS A 190 -13.99 5.28 3.69
N THR A 191 -13.85 4.95 2.41
CA THR A 191 -13.01 3.87 1.88
C THR A 191 -13.42 2.49 2.41
N ASP A 192 -12.84 2.09 3.53
CA ASP A 192 -12.95 0.79 4.22
C ASP A 192 -13.68 0.88 5.57
N GLY A 193 -13.97 2.11 6.03
CA GLY A 193 -14.72 2.36 7.25
C GLY A 193 -16.13 2.91 6.97
N PHE A 194 -17.10 2.51 7.79
CA PHE A 194 -18.47 3.01 7.72
C PHE A 194 -19.11 3.20 9.10
N ILE A 195 -20.18 3.99 9.14
CA ILE A 195 -20.98 4.26 10.34
C ILE A 195 -22.40 3.80 10.07
N LEU A 196 -22.93 3.00 10.99
CA LEU A 196 -24.34 2.60 11.03
C LEU A 196 -25.05 3.35 12.16
N GLU A 197 -26.26 3.82 11.86
CA GLU A 197 -27.22 4.22 12.89
C GLU A 197 -27.75 2.98 13.60
N GLU A 198 -27.57 2.94 14.92
CA GLU A 198 -27.95 1.81 15.76
C GLU A 198 -28.57 2.30 17.05
N ASP A 199 -29.29 1.41 17.75
CA ASP A 199 -29.79 1.70 19.09
C ASP A 199 -28.70 1.40 20.12
N VAL A 200 -28.50 2.31 21.07
CA VAL A 200 -27.56 2.17 22.17
C VAL A 200 -27.85 0.95 23.04
N ASN A 201 -29.12 0.56 23.16
CA ASN A 201 -29.57 -0.56 23.99
C ASN A 201 -29.44 -1.92 23.30
N ASN A 202 -29.27 -1.92 21.97
CA ASN A 202 -29.16 -3.15 21.20
C ASN A 202 -27.70 -3.55 21.03
N SER A 203 -27.46 -4.86 20.92
CA SER A 203 -26.16 -5.39 20.52
C SER A 203 -25.76 -4.85 19.14
N PRO A 204 -24.44 -4.68 18.88
CA PRO A 204 -23.92 -4.32 17.56
C PRO A 204 -24.53 -5.18 16.45
N LEU A 205 -24.95 -4.55 15.34
CA LEU A 205 -25.46 -5.28 14.16
C LEU A 205 -24.44 -6.27 13.60
N TYR A 206 -23.17 -6.01 13.86
CA TYR A 206 -22.06 -6.91 13.62
C TYR A 206 -21.51 -7.48 14.92
N THR A 207 -21.58 -8.80 15.07
CA THR A 207 -20.80 -9.53 16.07
C THR A 207 -19.34 -9.51 15.67
N TYR A 208 -18.47 -8.98 16.53
CA TYR A 208 -17.03 -8.90 16.24
C TYR A 208 -16.24 -9.78 17.20
N SER A 209 -15.15 -10.37 16.70
CA SER A 209 -14.13 -10.97 17.54
C SER A 209 -13.22 -9.88 18.10
N LYS A 210 -12.89 -9.94 19.40
CA LYS A 210 -11.89 -9.04 20.02
C LYS A 210 -10.54 -9.11 19.29
N ASP A 211 -10.24 -10.21 18.61
CA ASP A 211 -9.02 -10.43 17.83
C ASP A 211 -9.18 -10.10 16.33
N ALA A 212 -10.27 -9.48 15.89
CA ALA A 212 -10.49 -9.15 14.47
C ALA A 212 -9.32 -8.37 13.84
N PHE A 213 -8.62 -7.54 14.62
CA PHE A 213 -7.43 -6.81 14.14
C PHE A 213 -6.24 -7.70 13.72
N LYS A 214 -6.23 -8.97 14.17
CA LYS A 214 -5.23 -10.00 13.84
C LYS A 214 -5.61 -10.84 12.63
N THR A 215 -6.80 -10.64 12.07
CA THR A 215 -7.30 -11.40 10.92
C THR A 215 -7.48 -10.48 9.73
N LEU A 216 -6.85 -10.83 8.60
CA LEU A 216 -7.04 -10.07 7.36
C LEU A 216 -8.51 -10.08 6.95
N LYS A 217 -9.00 -8.94 6.45
CA LYS A 217 -10.39 -8.75 5.99
C LYS A 217 -11.45 -8.86 7.10
N ALA A 218 -11.07 -9.04 8.36
CA ALA A 218 -12.04 -9.08 9.43
C ALA A 218 -12.58 -7.68 9.71
N LEU A 219 -13.92 -7.59 9.79
CA LEU A 219 -14.60 -6.38 10.20
C LEU A 219 -14.38 -6.18 11.71
N LYS A 220 -13.90 -5.00 12.09
CA LYS A 220 -13.70 -4.63 13.49
C LYS A 220 -14.63 -3.47 13.85
N PHE A 221 -15.14 -3.53 15.07
CA PHE A 221 -15.73 -2.37 15.72
C PHE A 221 -14.61 -1.42 16.16
N GLU A 222 -14.73 -0.13 15.83
CA GLU A 222 -13.74 0.87 16.24
C GLU A 222 -14.22 1.67 17.44
N ARG A 223 -15.46 2.20 17.38
CA ARG A 223 -16.02 3.10 18.39
C ARG A 223 -17.51 3.31 18.18
N GLU A 224 -18.18 3.78 19.22
CA GLU A 224 -19.58 4.21 19.21
C GLU A 224 -19.76 5.57 19.88
N GLY A 225 -20.92 6.18 19.68
CA GLY A 225 -21.33 7.43 20.33
C GLY A 225 -22.03 8.39 19.39
N GLU A 226 -22.34 9.58 19.91
CA GLU A 226 -22.92 10.65 19.11
C GLU A 226 -21.97 11.07 17.99
N CYS A 227 -22.45 10.90 16.77
CA CYS A 227 -21.74 11.28 15.56
C CYS A 227 -22.40 12.54 14.99
N SER A 228 -21.62 13.40 14.35
CA SER A 228 -22.18 14.52 13.58
C SER A 228 -21.51 14.58 12.20
N ASN A 229 -22.34 14.57 11.17
CA ASN A 229 -21.91 14.80 9.80
C ASN A 229 -22.24 16.25 9.42
N LYS A 230 -21.22 17.11 9.39
CA LYS A 230 -21.37 18.46 8.84
C LYS A 230 -21.48 18.40 7.31
N LYS A 231 -22.22 19.35 6.71
CA LYS A 231 -22.38 19.52 5.26
C LYS A 231 -21.01 19.36 4.56
N MET A 232 -20.92 18.42 3.61
CA MET A 232 -19.77 18.34 2.73
C MET A 232 -19.75 19.58 1.83
N LYS A 233 -19.07 20.65 2.26
CA LYS A 233 -18.49 21.59 1.30
C LYS A 233 -17.39 20.82 0.57
N HIS A 234 -17.19 21.11 -0.72
CA HIS A 234 -16.08 20.56 -1.51
C HIS A 234 -14.74 21.03 -0.93
N ASP A 235 -14.37 20.51 0.22
CA ASP A 235 -13.15 20.84 0.91
C ASP A 235 -12.15 19.74 0.54
N LEU A 236 -11.11 20.15 -0.20
CA LEU A 236 -9.88 19.40 -0.37
C LEU A 236 -9.46 18.88 1.01
N PHE A 237 -9.54 17.56 1.23
CA PHE A 237 -9.09 16.91 2.45
C PHE A 237 -7.63 17.30 2.74
N PRO A 238 -7.34 18.10 3.78
CA PRO A 238 -6.00 18.25 4.27
C PRO A 238 -5.72 16.98 5.09
N PHE A 239 -4.79 16.16 4.60
CA PHE A 239 -4.22 15.08 5.40
C PHE A 239 -3.59 15.70 6.66
N THR A 240 -4.25 15.59 7.80
CA THR A 240 -3.60 15.77 9.11
C THR A 240 -3.49 14.40 9.74
N ASN A 241 -2.30 13.80 9.62
CA ASN A 241 -1.92 12.66 10.43
C ASN A 241 -1.88 13.14 11.88
N LYS A 242 -2.95 12.89 12.66
CA LYS A 242 -2.86 12.93 14.11
C LYS A 242 -2.10 11.67 14.56
N TYR A 243 -0.79 11.80 14.72
CA TYR A 243 0.00 10.87 15.52
C TYR A 243 -0.40 11.03 16.99
N PRO A 244 -0.59 9.94 17.76
CA PRO A 244 -0.61 10.04 19.21
C PRO A 244 0.80 10.38 19.70
N SER A 245 0.91 11.48 20.42
CA SER A 245 2.02 11.78 21.32
C SER A 245 2.10 10.68 22.37
N PHE A 246 3.19 9.89 22.38
CA PHE A 246 3.86 9.26 23.53
C PHE A 246 4.69 8.04 23.09
N ILE A 247 5.80 8.27 22.39
CA ILE A 247 6.97 7.38 22.41
C ILE A 247 8.17 8.32 22.52
N LYS A 248 9.05 8.07 23.49
CA LYS A 248 10.31 8.83 23.59
C LYS A 248 11.10 8.54 22.31
N HIS A 249 11.48 9.61 21.58
CA HIS A 249 12.12 9.53 20.26
C HIS A 249 13.28 8.54 20.19
N GLU A 250 14.02 8.40 21.28
CA GLU A 250 15.16 7.49 21.44
C GLU A 250 14.80 6.01 21.21
N THR A 251 13.62 5.56 21.68
CA THR A 251 13.20 4.14 21.58
C THR A 251 12.89 3.73 20.14
N TYR A 252 12.18 4.57 19.38
CA TYR A 252 11.80 4.29 17.99
C TYR A 252 12.99 4.33 17.03
N LEU A 253 13.98 5.19 17.29
CA LEU A 253 15.19 5.27 16.48
C LEU A 253 16.03 3.99 16.59
N ALA A 254 16.15 3.45 17.81
CA ALA A 254 16.88 2.21 18.06
C ALA A 254 16.31 1.03 17.26
N GLU A 255 14.99 0.89 17.22
CA GLU A 255 14.30 -0.18 16.50
C GLU A 255 14.42 -0.07 14.97
N ILE A 256 14.41 1.16 14.44
CA ILE A 256 14.66 1.38 13.01
C ILE A 256 16.09 0.98 12.65
N ILE A 257 17.05 1.40 13.48
CA ILE A 257 18.46 1.07 13.27
C ILE A 257 18.66 -0.45 13.33
N GLU A 258 18.02 -1.13 14.29
CA GLU A 258 18.05 -2.58 14.41
C GLU A 258 17.43 -3.27 13.18
N ALA A 259 16.28 -2.81 12.70
CA ALA A 259 15.67 -3.35 11.48
C ALA A 259 16.57 -3.18 10.24
N LEU A 260 17.24 -2.03 10.10
CA LEU A 260 18.19 -1.78 9.01
C LEU A 260 19.44 -2.66 9.11
N LYS A 261 19.95 -2.89 10.32
CA LYS A 261 21.05 -3.83 10.59
C LYS A 261 20.67 -5.25 10.16
N ASN A 262 19.46 -5.69 10.52
CA ASN A 262 18.96 -7.01 10.14
C ASN A 262 18.80 -7.18 8.62
N VAL A 263 18.44 -6.10 7.90
CA VAL A 263 18.40 -6.10 6.43
C VAL A 263 19.81 -6.26 5.84
N ILE A 264 20.80 -5.51 6.33
CA ILE A 264 22.20 -5.65 5.88
C ILE A 264 22.72 -7.07 6.13
N LEU A 265 22.43 -7.65 7.30
CA LEU A 265 22.82 -9.03 7.62
C LEU A 265 22.21 -10.04 6.66
N ALA A 266 20.92 -9.88 6.32
CA ALA A 266 20.26 -10.75 5.36
C ALA A 266 20.88 -10.62 3.96
N ASP A 267 21.12 -9.39 3.48
CA ASP A 267 21.72 -9.16 2.16
C ASP A 267 23.17 -9.70 2.08
N LEU A 268 24.00 -9.53 3.11
CA LEU A 268 25.35 -10.11 3.16
C LEU A 268 25.31 -11.66 3.08
N ARG A 269 24.37 -12.29 3.80
CA ARG A 269 24.17 -13.75 3.75
C ARG A 269 23.65 -14.24 2.40
N ASP A 270 22.85 -13.41 1.72
CA ASP A 270 22.36 -13.65 0.37
C ASP A 270 23.41 -13.38 -0.71
N GLY A 271 24.61 -12.92 -0.32
CA GLY A 271 25.76 -12.80 -1.20
C GLY A 271 25.99 -11.41 -1.78
N TYR A 272 25.34 -10.39 -1.26
CA TYR A 272 25.65 -9.02 -1.64
C TYR A 272 27.02 -8.63 -1.10
N ASP A 273 27.86 -8.05 -1.96
CA ASP A 273 29.18 -7.59 -1.57
C ASP A 273 29.08 -6.41 -0.58
N LYS A 274 30.04 -6.29 0.35
CA LYS A 274 30.08 -5.21 1.33
C LYS A 274 30.22 -3.83 0.69
N GLU A 275 30.84 -3.78 -0.49
CA GLU A 275 31.00 -2.58 -1.31
C GLU A 275 29.79 -2.29 -2.19
N SER A 276 28.78 -3.17 -2.22
CA SER A 276 27.59 -2.98 -3.04
C SER A 276 26.84 -1.72 -2.65
N TYR A 277 26.21 -1.12 -3.65
CA TYR A 277 25.43 0.10 -3.44
C TYR A 277 24.35 -0.07 -2.37
N LEU A 278 23.74 -1.26 -2.30
CA LEU A 278 22.70 -1.60 -1.34
C LEU A 278 23.23 -1.61 0.11
N ILE A 279 24.32 -2.33 0.37
CA ILE A 279 24.94 -2.39 1.70
C ILE A 279 25.45 -1.01 2.12
N LYS A 280 26.19 -0.31 1.24
CA LYS A 280 26.69 1.04 1.50
C LYS A 280 25.59 2.05 1.79
N ASN A 281 24.49 2.01 1.06
CA ASN A 281 23.37 2.93 1.29
C ASN A 281 22.72 2.69 2.65
N HIS A 282 22.46 1.44 3.03
CA HIS A 282 21.86 1.13 4.32
C HIS A 282 22.80 1.50 5.48
N VAL A 283 24.11 1.24 5.36
CA VAL A 283 25.12 1.67 6.33
C VAL A 283 25.18 3.19 6.44
N ASN A 284 25.26 3.92 5.32
CA ASN A 284 25.27 5.38 5.32
C ASN A 284 23.97 5.96 5.88
N TYR A 285 22.84 5.28 5.64
CA TYR A 285 21.55 5.66 6.17
C TYR A 285 21.51 5.53 7.70
N ILE A 286 22.00 4.41 8.26
CA ILE A 286 22.14 4.22 9.70
C ILE A 286 23.04 5.31 10.29
N LYS A 287 24.24 5.51 9.75
CA LYS A 287 25.19 6.54 10.22
C LYS A 287 24.57 7.93 10.24
N LYS A 288 23.83 8.31 9.20
CA LYS A 288 23.15 9.60 9.12
C LYS A 288 21.96 9.73 10.05
N ILE A 289 21.28 8.63 10.40
CA ILE A 289 20.25 8.65 11.46
C ILE A 289 20.94 8.88 12.81
N GLU A 290 22.02 8.14 13.09
CA GLU A 290 22.77 8.23 14.34
C GLU A 290 23.44 9.61 14.54
N SER A 291 23.86 10.28 13.46
CA SER A 291 24.56 11.56 13.51
C SER A 291 23.70 12.80 13.24
N ALA A 292 22.40 12.65 12.95
CA ALA A 292 21.55 13.78 12.57
C ALA A 292 21.07 14.60 13.79
N ASN A 293 21.10 15.93 13.66
CA ASN A 293 20.48 16.84 14.64
C ASN A 293 18.95 16.70 14.71
N ASN A 294 18.33 16.25 13.61
CA ASN A 294 16.90 15.90 13.53
C ASN A 294 16.73 14.57 12.78
N PRO A 295 16.93 13.43 13.46
CA PRO A 295 16.89 12.12 12.84
C PRO A 295 15.49 11.77 12.32
N GLU A 296 14.43 12.28 12.96
CA GLU A 296 13.05 12.08 12.50
C GLU A 296 12.77 12.75 11.16
N GLY A 297 13.14 14.03 11.02
CA GLY A 297 12.99 14.77 9.77
C GLY A 297 13.78 14.13 8.63
N TYR A 298 14.99 13.64 8.94
CA TYR A 298 15.81 12.90 7.99
C TYR A 298 15.18 11.56 7.58
N ILE A 299 14.65 10.79 8.54
CA ILE A 299 13.93 9.54 8.25
C ILE A 299 12.73 9.82 7.35
N HIS A 300 11.93 10.83 7.69
CA HIS A 300 10.74 11.21 6.93
C HIS A 300 11.06 11.63 5.48
N TYR A 301 12.16 12.37 5.29
CA TYR A 301 12.60 12.83 3.98
C TYR A 301 13.22 11.71 3.14
N THR A 302 14.08 10.89 3.75
CA THR A 302 14.89 9.90 3.05
C THR A 302 14.17 8.57 2.87
N ALA A 303 13.17 8.22 3.70
CA ALA A 303 12.26 7.11 3.41
C ALA A 303 11.52 7.27 2.08
N LYS A 304 11.39 8.52 1.57
CA LYS A 304 10.88 8.82 0.22
C LYS A 304 11.90 8.53 -0.90
N LYS A 305 13.19 8.39 -0.56
CA LYS A 305 14.33 8.24 -1.49
C LYS A 305 15.02 6.87 -1.42
N LEU A 306 14.74 6.04 -0.41
CA LEU A 306 15.32 4.70 -0.28
C LEU A 306 14.69 3.72 -1.27
N LEU A 307 15.22 3.77 -2.50
CA LEU A 307 15.05 2.81 -3.59
C LEU A 307 16.41 2.59 -4.25
N PRO A 308 16.83 1.35 -4.55
CA PRO A 308 17.96 1.11 -5.43
C PRO A 308 17.59 1.45 -6.88
N ASN A 309 18.55 1.95 -7.67
CA ASN A 309 18.38 2.13 -9.11
C ASN A 309 18.76 0.84 -9.86
N LYS A 310 18.41 0.76 -11.15
CA LYS A 310 18.62 -0.41 -12.02
C LYS A 310 20.08 -0.92 -12.05
N GLU A 311 21.05 -0.07 -11.73
CA GLU A 311 22.49 -0.37 -11.65
C GLU A 311 22.82 -1.29 -10.46
N SER A 312 22.22 -1.07 -9.30
CA SER A 312 22.42 -1.90 -8.10
C SER A 312 21.95 -3.36 -8.24
N HIS A 313 21.00 -3.63 -9.16
CA HIS A 313 20.57 -4.98 -9.50
C HIS A 313 21.60 -5.75 -10.34
N ALA A 314 22.45 -5.04 -11.10
CA ALA A 314 23.46 -5.66 -11.95
C ALA A 314 24.65 -6.19 -11.13
N GLU A 315 24.93 -5.63 -9.95
CA GLU A 315 26.01 -6.06 -9.05
C GLU A 315 25.81 -7.48 -8.50
N LYS A 316 24.57 -8.00 -8.47
CA LYS A 316 24.26 -9.39 -8.06
C LYS A 316 24.75 -10.44 -9.08
N LYS A 317 25.18 -10.04 -10.28
CA LYS A 317 25.49 -10.99 -11.37
C LYS A 317 26.82 -11.75 -11.23
N ILE A 318 27.63 -11.46 -10.21
CA ILE A 318 28.79 -12.29 -9.87
C ILE A 318 28.41 -13.10 -8.63
N PRO A 319 28.23 -14.44 -8.75
CA PRO A 319 27.94 -15.27 -7.59
C PRO A 319 29.04 -15.10 -6.54
N PRO A 320 28.69 -14.99 -5.24
CA PRO A 320 29.69 -14.95 -4.19
C PRO A 320 30.46 -16.28 -4.20
N ARG A 321 31.79 -16.22 -4.04
CA ARG A 321 32.63 -17.42 -3.95
C ARG A 321 32.20 -18.37 -2.81
N ARG A 322 31.49 -17.85 -1.79
CA ARG A 322 30.88 -18.61 -0.68
C ARG A 322 29.81 -17.75 0.02
N LYS A 323 28.74 -18.37 0.53
CA LYS A 323 27.76 -17.68 1.41
C LYS A 323 28.36 -17.42 2.79
N LEU A 324 28.13 -16.23 3.32
CA LEU A 324 28.57 -15.86 4.67
C LEU A 324 27.68 -16.50 5.73
N ASN A 325 28.28 -16.99 6.81
CA ASN A 325 27.56 -17.39 8.00
C ASN A 325 27.18 -16.17 8.86
N GLU A 326 26.35 -16.40 9.88
CA GLU A 326 25.80 -15.31 10.70
C GLU A 326 26.87 -14.51 11.45
N ASN A 327 27.93 -15.17 11.93
CA ASN A 327 29.01 -14.51 12.65
C ASN A 327 29.86 -13.67 11.68
N GLU A 328 30.21 -14.22 10.52
CA GLU A 328 30.95 -13.49 9.47
C GLU A 328 30.17 -12.25 8.99
N ALA A 329 28.85 -12.35 8.82
CA ALA A 329 28.02 -11.20 8.44
C ALA A 329 27.94 -10.14 9.56
N LYS A 330 27.88 -10.57 10.83
CA LYS A 330 27.91 -9.66 11.99
C LYS A 330 29.23 -8.93 12.11
N ASP A 331 30.35 -9.61 11.88
CA ASP A 331 31.69 -9.02 11.92
C ASP A 331 31.87 -7.95 10.83
N ILE A 332 31.45 -8.25 9.60
CA ILE A 332 31.49 -7.29 8.49
C ILE A 332 30.58 -6.08 8.77
N LEU A 333 29.37 -6.30 9.29
CA LEU A 333 28.47 -5.21 9.66
C LEU A 333 29.09 -4.33 10.76
N ALA A 334 29.75 -4.92 11.75
CA ALA A 334 30.43 -4.19 12.81
C ALA A 334 31.57 -3.31 12.24
N GLU A 335 32.41 -3.87 11.36
CA GLU A 335 33.48 -3.15 10.63
C GLU A 335 32.91 -1.95 9.84
N LEU A 336 31.84 -2.18 9.08
CA LEU A 336 31.21 -1.16 8.23
C LEU A 336 30.62 -0.01 9.05
N LEU A 337 30.08 -0.30 10.24
CA LEU A 337 29.51 0.70 11.14
C LEU A 337 30.58 1.44 11.96
N SER A 338 31.70 0.79 12.28
CA SER A 338 32.81 1.41 13.03
C SER A 338 33.68 2.36 12.23
N ASN A 339 33.76 2.18 10.90
CA ASN A 339 34.54 3.08 10.05
C ASN A 339 33.87 4.47 9.99
N LYS A 340 34.51 5.50 10.56
CA LYS A 340 34.07 6.89 10.36
C LYS A 340 34.21 7.29 8.88
N PRO A 341 33.31 8.13 8.34
CA PRO A 341 33.43 8.63 6.97
C PRO A 341 34.74 9.39 6.74
#